data_AF-A0A3D2SUC7-F1
#
_entry.id   AF-A0A3D2SUC7-F1
#
_cell.length_a   1.000
_cell.length_b   1.000
_cell.length_c   1.000
_cell.angle_alpha   90.00
_cell.angle_beta   90.00
_cell.angle_gamma   90.00
#
_symmetry.space_group_name_H-M   'P 1'
#
loop_
_entity.id
_entity.type
_entity.pdbx_description
1 polymer ?
#
loop_
_entity_poly.entity_id
_entity_poly.type
_entity_poly.pdbx_seq_one_letter_code
_entity_poly.pdbx_strand_id
1 'polypeptide(L)'
;FYLVWEGEGINKQRPWPYQLTKLQIVSTERIAMRLSTPDPEAHGEGERLYKKHCMSCHSMNLIGGIMGPEMNVPRNILEYRSESDFIAFAANPQAFRARSAMIKMRYLGEDKLKKITGYVKSMS
;
A
#
# COMPACT_ATOMS: atom_id res chain seq x y z
N PHE A 1 7.89 -5.23 0.48
CA PHE A 1 8.28 -5.97 1.70
C PHE A 1 7.83 -7.42 1.54
N TYR A 2 8.59 -8.38 2.06
CA TYR A 2 8.23 -9.80 2.08
C TYR A 2 8.07 -10.23 3.53
N LEU A 3 7.08 -11.06 3.83
CA LEU A 3 6.95 -11.74 5.11
C LEU A 3 7.62 -13.11 4.96
N VAL A 4 8.48 -13.46 5.92
CA VAL A 4 9.14 -14.77 6.02
C VAL A 4 8.70 -15.38 7.34
N TRP A 5 8.28 -16.63 7.32
CA TRP A 5 7.84 -17.38 8.51
C TRP A 5 8.28 -18.84 8.38
N GLU A 6 8.34 -19.54 9.50
CA GLU A 6 8.57 -20.99 9.53
C GLU A 6 7.23 -21.72 9.28
N GLY A 7 7.16 -22.65 8.32
CA GLY A 7 5.91 -23.34 7.95
C GLY A 7 5.84 -23.81 6.50
N GLU A 8 4.62 -24.07 6.00
CA GLU A 8 4.35 -24.70 4.69
C GLU A 8 5.11 -24.07 3.50
N GLY A 9 5.44 -24.96 2.54
CA GLY A 9 6.33 -24.70 1.42
C GLY A 9 5.86 -23.67 0.40
N ILE A 10 6.53 -23.71 -0.76
CA ILE A 10 6.51 -22.63 -1.76
C ILE A 10 5.10 -22.27 -2.24
N ASN A 11 4.64 -21.05 -1.94
CA ASN A 11 3.43 -20.48 -2.55
C ASN A 11 3.73 -19.95 -3.96
N LYS A 12 3.34 -20.70 -4.99
CA LYS A 12 3.56 -20.35 -6.41
C LYS A 12 2.74 -19.14 -6.90
N GLN A 13 1.75 -18.67 -6.13
CA GLN A 13 0.90 -17.54 -6.51
C GLN A 13 1.55 -16.18 -6.20
N ARG A 14 2.67 -16.16 -5.47
CA ARG A 14 3.39 -14.93 -5.13
C ARG A 14 4.78 -14.92 -5.78
N PRO A 15 5.20 -13.78 -6.34
CA PRO A 15 6.55 -13.66 -6.90
C PRO A 15 7.59 -13.83 -5.79
N TRP A 16 8.63 -14.60 -6.07
CA TRP A 16 9.74 -14.81 -5.15
C TRP A 16 10.61 -13.55 -5.05
N PRO A 17 11.18 -13.27 -3.87
CA PRO A 17 12.21 -12.24 -3.74
C PRO A 17 13.43 -12.65 -4.58
N TYR A 18 13.85 -11.76 -5.47
CA TYR A 18 15.08 -11.88 -6.24
C TYR A 18 16.11 -10.91 -5.67
N GLN A 19 17.38 -11.33 -5.62
CA GLN A 19 18.50 -10.55 -5.07
C GLN A 19 18.19 -9.93 -3.70
N LEU A 20 17.98 -10.77 -2.66
CA LEU A 20 17.83 -10.28 -1.31
C LEU A 20 19.13 -9.59 -0.85
N THR A 21 19.11 -8.26 -0.73
CA THR A 21 20.29 -7.47 -0.32
C THR A 21 20.34 -7.19 1.17
N LYS A 22 19.21 -7.29 1.88
CA LYS A 22 19.10 -6.99 3.31
C LYS A 22 17.98 -7.79 3.97
N LEU A 23 18.24 -8.30 5.16
CA LEU A 23 17.23 -8.88 6.06
C LEU A 23 17.26 -8.11 7.39
N GLN A 24 16.09 -7.78 7.93
CA GLN A 24 15.96 -7.06 9.18
C GLN A 24 14.92 -7.74 10.05
N ILE A 25 15.25 -7.90 11.33
CA ILE A 25 14.29 -8.31 12.36
C ILE A 25 13.70 -7.03 12.93
N VAL A 26 12.37 -6.93 12.89
CA VAL A 26 11.61 -5.77 13.35
C VAL A 26 10.45 -6.27 14.21
N SER A 27 10.07 -5.49 15.22
CA SER A 27 8.97 -5.89 16.10
C SER A 27 7.63 -5.72 15.39
N THR A 28 6.77 -6.71 15.53
CA THR A 28 5.41 -6.71 14.99
C THR A 28 4.58 -5.54 15.52
N GLU A 29 4.80 -5.18 16.77
CA GLU A 29 4.11 -4.08 17.45
C GLU A 29 4.52 -2.73 16.86
N ARG A 30 5.80 -2.54 16.53
CA ARG A 30 6.28 -1.30 15.89
C ARG A 30 5.76 -1.17 14.47
N ILE A 31 5.64 -2.29 13.74
CA ILE A 31 5.01 -2.29 12.41
C ILE A 31 3.53 -1.93 12.55
N ALA A 32 2.81 -2.59 13.46
CA ALA A 32 1.39 -2.33 13.69
C ALA A 32 1.15 -0.87 14.08
N MET A 33 1.91 -0.32 15.04
CA MET A 33 1.78 1.07 15.49
C MET A 33 1.91 2.10 14.35
N ARG A 34 2.69 1.80 13.31
CA ARG A 34 2.90 2.70 12.16
C ARG A 34 1.95 2.47 11.00
N LEU A 35 1.31 1.31 10.93
CA LEU A 35 0.45 0.92 9.81
C LEU A 35 -1.02 0.86 10.17
N SER A 36 -1.36 0.74 11.46
CA SER A 36 -2.74 0.62 11.91
C SER A 36 -3.43 1.97 11.81
N THR A 37 -4.64 1.97 11.24
CA THR A 37 -5.53 3.12 11.30
C THR A 37 -5.92 3.44 12.75
N PRO A 38 -6.10 4.73 13.12
CA PRO A 38 -6.65 5.11 14.42
C PRO A 38 -8.12 4.68 14.60
N ASP A 39 -8.85 4.48 13.50
CA ASP A 39 -10.23 3.97 13.49
C ASP A 39 -10.32 2.65 12.68
N PRO A 40 -10.14 1.49 13.33
CA PRO A 40 -10.21 0.19 12.67
C PRO A 40 -11.62 -0.21 12.20
N GLU A 41 -12.67 0.31 12.84
CA GLU A 41 -14.05 0.01 12.47
C GLU A 41 -14.37 0.65 11.11
N ALA A 42 -13.99 1.92 10.93
CA ALA A 42 -14.21 2.62 9.67
C ALA A 42 -13.21 2.22 8.56
N HIS A 43 -11.93 1.98 8.91
CA HIS A 43 -10.85 1.89 7.91
C HIS A 43 -10.07 0.58 7.90
N GLY A 44 -10.39 -0.38 8.77
CA GLY A 44 -9.66 -1.65 8.87
C GLY A 44 -9.71 -2.49 7.58
N GLU A 45 -10.79 -2.41 6.80
CA GLU A 45 -10.82 -3.05 5.48
C GLU A 45 -9.91 -2.35 4.46
N GLY A 46 -9.90 -1.01 4.47
CA GLY A 46 -9.01 -0.21 3.64
C GLY A 46 -7.53 -0.52 3.91
N GLU A 47 -7.17 -0.64 5.18
CA GLU A 47 -5.82 -1.03 5.62
C GLU A 47 -5.43 -2.40 5.07
N ARG A 48 -6.28 -3.43 5.22
CA ARG A 48 -6.02 -4.77 4.68
C ARG A 48 -5.85 -4.75 3.17
N LEU A 49 -6.69 -3.99 2.46
CA LEU A 49 -6.63 -3.86 1.00
C LEU A 49 -5.32 -3.15 0.57
N TYR A 50 -4.93 -2.07 1.25
CA TYR A 50 -3.69 -1.34 0.98
C TYR A 50 -2.46 -2.23 1.20
N LYS A 51 -2.39 -2.92 2.35
CA LYS A 51 -1.31 -3.88 2.67
C LYS A 51 -1.17 -4.98 1.61
N LYS A 52 -2.31 -5.44 1.07
CA LYS A 52 -2.35 -6.51 0.07
C LYS A 52 -1.98 -6.06 -1.35
N HIS A 53 -2.39 -4.85 -1.74
CA HIS A 53 -2.37 -4.44 -3.15
C HIS A 53 -1.46 -3.25 -3.48
N CYS A 54 -1.12 -2.41 -2.49
CA CYS A 54 -0.38 -1.16 -2.71
C CYS A 54 1.00 -1.21 -2.07
N MET A 55 1.11 -1.83 -0.89
CA MET A 55 2.31 -1.75 -0.03
C MET A 55 3.53 -2.52 -0.57
N SER A 56 3.37 -3.32 -1.63
CA SER A 56 4.51 -3.91 -2.34
C SER A 56 5.34 -2.85 -3.07
N CYS A 57 4.69 -1.79 -3.56
CA CYS A 57 5.33 -0.71 -4.31
C CYS A 57 5.44 0.59 -3.51
N HIS A 58 4.41 0.92 -2.72
CA HIS A 58 4.34 2.13 -1.92
C HIS A 58 4.65 1.85 -0.44
N SER A 59 5.12 2.86 0.27
CA SER A 59 5.31 2.81 1.71
C SER A 59 4.24 3.63 2.44
N MET A 60 3.97 3.24 3.67
CA MET A 60 3.17 3.97 4.64
C MET A 60 4.00 4.14 5.91
N ASN A 61 4.25 5.38 6.32
CA ASN A 61 5.16 5.71 7.43
C ASN A 61 6.52 5.03 7.29
N LEU A 62 7.08 5.08 6.08
CA LEU A 62 8.36 4.47 5.70
C LEU A 62 8.41 2.93 5.76
N ILE A 63 7.26 2.28 5.90
CA ILE A 63 7.14 0.81 5.85
C ILE A 63 6.44 0.41 4.55
N GLY A 64 7.12 -0.37 3.71
CA GLY A 64 6.56 -0.89 2.46
C GLY A 64 7.57 -0.91 1.32
N GLY A 65 7.09 -0.73 0.10
CA GLY A 65 7.93 -0.58 -1.09
C GLY A 65 8.39 0.86 -1.30
N ILE A 66 9.43 1.03 -2.12
CA ILE A 66 10.00 2.33 -2.50
C ILE A 66 9.92 2.59 -4.01
N MET A 67 9.25 1.70 -4.75
CA MET A 67 9.08 1.83 -6.20
C MET A 67 8.10 2.94 -6.54
N GLY A 68 7.04 3.06 -5.73
CA GLY A 68 6.12 4.20 -5.74
C GLY A 68 6.46 5.17 -4.60
N PRO A 69 5.87 6.37 -4.61
CA PRO A 69 6.02 7.33 -3.52
C PRO A 69 5.53 6.80 -2.18
N GLU A 70 6.10 7.36 -1.12
CA GLU A 70 5.60 7.33 0.25
C GLU A 70 4.21 8.01 0.31
N MET A 71 3.25 7.45 1.06
CA MET A 71 1.84 7.87 1.03
C MET A 71 1.39 8.81 2.17
N ASN A 72 2.16 8.96 3.24
CA ASN A 72 1.83 9.72 4.45
C ASN A 72 2.84 10.79 4.89
N VAL A 73 4.14 10.54 4.80
CA VAL A 73 5.20 11.41 5.33
C VAL A 73 6.18 11.85 4.22
N PRO A 74 6.63 13.12 4.25
CA PRO A 74 6.36 14.15 5.26
C PRO A 74 4.98 14.81 5.13
N ARG A 75 4.25 14.54 4.05
CA ARG A 75 2.87 14.99 3.84
C ARG A 75 2.06 13.87 3.20
N ASN A 76 0.85 13.66 3.69
CA ASN A 76 -0.04 12.65 3.15
C ASN A 76 -0.44 13.03 1.73
N ILE A 77 -0.50 12.04 0.84
CA ILE A 77 -0.86 12.27 -0.57
C ILE A 77 -2.20 13.03 -0.71
N LEU A 78 -3.14 12.79 0.21
CA LEU A 78 -4.48 13.40 0.20
C LEU A 78 -4.51 14.81 0.79
N GLU A 79 -3.40 15.33 1.33
CA GLU A 79 -3.30 16.75 1.68
C GLU A 79 -3.10 17.65 0.46
N TYR A 80 -2.67 17.11 -0.68
CA TYR A 80 -2.40 17.88 -1.90
C TYR A 80 -2.95 17.23 -3.18
N ARG A 81 -3.69 16.13 -3.05
CA ARG A 81 -4.47 15.49 -4.11
C ARG A 81 -5.88 15.23 -3.60
N SER A 82 -6.87 15.44 -4.45
CA SER A 82 -8.25 15.09 -4.10
C SER A 82 -8.43 13.58 -4.01
N GLU A 83 -9.39 13.12 -3.22
CA GLU A 83 -9.77 11.71 -3.14
C GLU A 83 -10.22 11.15 -4.50
N SER A 84 -10.93 11.96 -5.29
CA SER A 84 -11.35 11.58 -6.64
C SER A 84 -10.17 11.40 -7.59
N ASP A 85 -9.17 12.28 -7.52
CA ASP A 85 -7.95 12.14 -8.33
C ASP A 85 -7.16 10.91 -7.91
N PHE A 86 -7.10 10.62 -6.60
CA PHE A 86 -6.45 9.44 -6.08
C PHE A 86 -7.07 8.15 -6.62
N ILE A 87 -8.40 8.04 -6.56
CA ILE A 87 -9.14 6.87 -7.05
C ILE A 87 -8.98 6.74 -8.58
N ALA A 88 -9.16 7.83 -9.32
CA ALA A 88 -9.05 7.81 -10.78
C ALA A 88 -7.62 7.48 -11.24
N PHE A 89 -6.61 8.02 -10.57
CA PHE A 89 -5.21 7.72 -10.86
C PHE A 89 -4.91 6.24 -10.56
N ALA A 90 -5.31 5.72 -9.41
CA ALA A 90 -5.09 4.31 -9.07
C ALA A 90 -5.77 3.36 -10.08
N ALA A 91 -6.97 3.72 -10.56
CA ALA A 91 -7.67 2.94 -11.56
C ALA A 91 -6.91 2.85 -12.90
N ASN A 92 -6.34 3.96 -13.37
CA ASN A 92 -5.60 4.01 -14.64
C ASN A 92 -4.48 5.08 -14.65
N PRO A 93 -3.30 4.78 -14.06
CA PRO A 93 -2.22 5.75 -13.94
C PRO A 93 -1.72 6.29 -15.30
N GLN A 94 -1.77 5.46 -16.34
CA GLN A 94 -1.33 5.79 -17.69
C GLN A 94 -2.21 6.85 -18.37
N ALA A 95 -3.47 7.02 -17.94
CA ALA A 95 -4.33 8.10 -18.42
C ALA A 95 -3.88 9.48 -17.91
N PHE A 96 -3.19 9.52 -16.77
CA PHE A 96 -2.66 10.75 -16.19
C PHE A 96 -1.21 10.99 -16.60
N ARG A 97 -0.42 9.92 -16.77
CA ARG A 97 1.00 9.96 -17.12
C ARG A 97 1.34 8.83 -18.10
N ALA A 98 1.60 9.17 -19.37
CA ALA A 98 1.81 8.19 -20.46
C ALA A 98 2.88 7.11 -20.17
N ARG A 99 3.88 7.42 -19.33
CA ARG A 99 4.96 6.50 -18.93
C ARG A 99 4.87 6.07 -17.46
N SER A 100 3.68 6.09 -16.87
CA SER A 100 3.53 5.63 -15.48
C SER A 100 3.94 4.15 -15.35
N ALA A 101 4.88 3.89 -14.45
CA ALA A 101 5.29 2.55 -14.07
C ALA A 101 4.26 1.85 -13.14
N MET A 102 3.32 2.61 -12.57
CA MET A 102 2.27 2.06 -11.71
C MET A 102 1.28 1.24 -12.54
N ILE A 103 1.01 0.01 -12.10
CA ILE A 103 0.03 -0.88 -12.74
C ILE A 103 -1.41 -0.35 -12.56
N LYS A 104 -2.31 -0.71 -13.48
CA LYS A 104 -3.73 -0.34 -13.40
C LYS A 104 -4.42 -1.16 -12.32
N MET A 105 -4.97 -0.48 -11.31
CA MET A 105 -5.67 -1.14 -10.20
C MET A 105 -7.18 -1.28 -10.42
N ARG A 106 -7.68 -1.03 -11.65
CA ARG A 106 -9.12 -1.09 -11.99
C ARG A 106 -9.83 -2.38 -11.57
N TYR A 107 -9.12 -3.50 -11.47
CA TYR A 107 -9.69 -4.80 -11.08
C TYR A 107 -10.19 -4.81 -9.62
N LEU A 108 -9.77 -3.85 -8.79
CA LEU A 108 -10.28 -3.70 -7.44
C LEU A 108 -11.73 -3.15 -7.42
N GLY A 109 -12.13 -2.41 -8.45
CA GLY A 109 -13.39 -1.67 -8.45
C GLY A 109 -13.35 -0.41 -7.58
N GLU A 110 -14.28 0.50 -7.83
CA GLU A 110 -14.32 1.82 -7.17
C GLU A 110 -14.53 1.70 -5.65
N ASP A 111 -15.39 0.79 -5.20
CA ASP A 111 -15.70 0.62 -3.77
C ASP A 111 -14.46 0.26 -2.94
N LYS A 112 -13.60 -0.64 -3.46
CA LYS A 112 -12.36 -1.02 -2.77
C LYS A 112 -11.34 0.12 -2.83
N LEU A 113 -11.28 0.86 -3.93
CA LEU A 113 -10.41 2.04 -4.02
C LEU A 113 -10.86 3.14 -3.04
N LYS A 114 -12.16 3.34 -2.85
CA LYS A 114 -12.69 4.25 -1.80
C LYS A 114 -12.27 3.80 -0.41
N LYS A 115 -12.39 2.51 -0.08
CA LYS A 115 -11.93 1.97 1.22
C LYS A 115 -10.43 2.20 1.43
N ILE A 116 -9.61 1.94 0.41
CA ILE A 116 -8.16 2.22 0.45
C ILE A 116 -7.92 3.72 0.67
N THR A 117 -8.65 4.58 -0.03
CA THR A 117 -8.54 6.04 0.10
C THR A 117 -8.88 6.49 1.53
N GLY A 118 -9.93 5.94 2.12
CA GLY A 118 -10.30 6.19 3.52
C GLY A 118 -9.19 5.80 4.50
N TYR A 119 -8.55 4.65 4.29
CA TYR A 119 -7.37 4.27 5.09
C TYR A 119 -6.21 5.23 4.88
N VAL A 120 -5.85 5.57 3.64
CA VAL A 120 -4.75 6.51 3.39
C VAL A 120 -5.04 7.86 4.07
N LYS A 121 -6.30 8.32 4.03
CA LYS A 121 -6.72 9.56 4.68
C LYS A 121 -6.60 9.49 6.21
N SER A 122 -6.94 8.36 6.82
CA SER A 122 -6.91 8.20 8.28
C SER A 122 -5.50 8.14 8.86
N MET A 123 -4.47 8.03 8.01
CA MET A 123 -3.06 8.04 8.44
C MET A 123 -2.46 9.44 8.57
N SER A 124 -3.15 10.46 8.03
CA SER A 124 -2.70 11.87 8.04
C SER A 124 -2.71 12.49 9.44
#